data_AF-A0A7S0T662-F1
#
_entry.id   AF-A0A7S0T662-F1
#
_cell.length_a   1.000
_cell.length_b   1.000
_cell.length_c   1.000
_cell.angle_alpha   90.00
_cell.angle_beta   90.00
_cell.angle_gamma   90.00
#
_symmetry.space_group_name_H-M   'P 1'
#
loop_
_entity.id
_entity.type
_entity.pdbx_description
1 polymer ?
#
loop_
_entity_poly.entity_id
_entity_poly.type
_entity_poly.pdbx_seq_one_letter_code
_entity_poly.pdbx_strand_id
1 'polypeptide(L)'
;RWQQQIRELGRQEGFVVTLAGRRRQLPDLRSKVWALRGNAERAAINTPLQGSAADIVMMAMVRIAHDSELRELGWQMVLQVHDEIVLEGPKASSERAAVIVRDLMEHPMNQPLLVDLNVDLKVADTWMDAK
;
A
#
# COMPACT_ATOMS: atom_id res chain seq x y z
N ARG A 1 -6.28 -21.31 8.10
CA ARG A 1 -7.70 -21.13 7.72
C ARG A 1 -7.85 -20.23 6.50
N TRP A 2 -7.47 -18.93 6.57
CA TRP A 2 -7.60 -17.97 5.45
C TRP A 2 -6.92 -18.40 4.14
N GLN A 3 -5.65 -18.85 4.20
CA GLN A 3 -4.90 -19.25 2.98
C GLN A 3 -5.58 -20.39 2.21
N GLN A 4 -6.22 -21.34 2.90
CA GLN A 4 -6.96 -22.42 2.25
C GLN A 4 -8.21 -21.88 1.56
N GLN A 5 -8.95 -20.98 2.22
CA GLN A 5 -10.15 -20.36 1.67
C GLN A 5 -9.84 -19.55 0.40
N ILE A 6 -8.75 -18.77 0.40
CA ILE A 6 -8.36 -17.98 -0.78
C ILE A 6 -7.91 -18.86 -1.95
N ARG A 7 -7.17 -19.95 -1.70
CA ARG A 7 -6.82 -20.89 -2.76
C ARG A 7 -8.06 -21.56 -3.36
N GLU A 8 -9.03 -21.90 -2.54
CA GLU A 8 -10.28 -22.53 -2.99
C GLU A 8 -11.14 -21.53 -3.78
N LEU A 9 -11.33 -20.32 -3.27
CA LEU A 9 -12.01 -19.24 -3.98
C LEU A 9 -11.33 -18.95 -5.33
N GLY A 10 -10.00 -18.86 -5.34
CA GLY A 10 -9.25 -18.65 -6.58
C GLY A 10 -9.42 -19.80 -7.58
N ARG A 11 -9.54 -21.05 -7.12
CA ARG A 11 -9.85 -22.19 -8.00
C ARG A 11 -11.27 -22.13 -8.53
N GLN A 12 -12.24 -21.67 -7.75
CA GLN A 12 -13.64 -21.56 -8.16
C GLN A 12 -13.85 -20.39 -9.14
N GLU A 13 -13.28 -19.24 -8.86
CA GLU A 13 -13.47 -18.00 -9.63
C GLU A 13 -12.46 -17.84 -10.78
N GLY A 14 -11.29 -18.47 -10.68
CA GLY A 14 -10.17 -18.31 -11.63
C GLY A 14 -9.31 -17.07 -11.39
N PHE A 15 -9.63 -16.27 -10.36
CA PHE A 15 -8.86 -15.09 -9.96
C PHE A 15 -8.93 -14.87 -8.45
N VAL A 16 -8.04 -14.03 -7.94
CA VAL A 16 -8.10 -13.49 -6.57
C VAL A 16 -8.13 -11.97 -6.62
N VAL A 17 -8.54 -11.34 -5.51
CA VAL A 17 -8.71 -9.88 -5.42
C VAL A 17 -7.94 -9.29 -4.25
N THR A 18 -7.46 -8.07 -4.41
CA THR A 18 -6.95 -7.24 -3.31
C THR A 18 -8.09 -6.56 -2.54
N LEU A 19 -7.77 -5.90 -1.43
CA LEU A 19 -8.69 -5.12 -0.61
C LEU A 19 -9.40 -4.02 -1.43
N ALA A 20 -8.67 -3.36 -2.33
CA ALA A 20 -9.22 -2.33 -3.20
C ALA A 20 -9.94 -2.89 -4.45
N GLY A 21 -10.08 -4.21 -4.55
CA GLY A 21 -10.81 -4.88 -5.64
C GLY A 21 -10.00 -5.15 -6.91
N ARG A 22 -8.68 -4.92 -6.91
CA ARG A 22 -7.81 -5.23 -8.05
C ARG A 22 -7.70 -6.74 -8.22
N ARG A 23 -7.94 -7.23 -9.44
CA ARG A 23 -8.01 -8.66 -9.74
C ARG A 23 -6.69 -9.18 -10.31
N ARG A 24 -6.28 -10.38 -9.89
CA ARG A 24 -5.22 -11.17 -10.55
C ARG A 24 -5.78 -12.48 -11.04
N GLN A 25 -5.75 -12.67 -12.36
CA GLN A 25 -6.12 -13.92 -13.01
C GLN A 25 -5.09 -15.00 -12.70
N LEU A 26 -5.56 -16.17 -12.29
CA LEU A 26 -4.73 -17.32 -11.92
C LEU A 26 -5.33 -18.62 -12.47
N PRO A 27 -5.45 -18.76 -13.82
CA PRO A 27 -6.04 -19.95 -14.44
C PRO A 27 -5.29 -21.25 -14.07
N ASP A 28 -3.99 -21.15 -13.81
CA ASP A 28 -3.13 -22.27 -13.43
C ASP A 28 -3.45 -22.90 -12.07
N LEU A 29 -4.34 -22.29 -11.26
CA LEU A 29 -4.86 -22.92 -10.04
C LEU A 29 -5.58 -24.25 -10.31
N ARG A 30 -6.09 -24.44 -11.53
CA ARG A 30 -6.73 -25.68 -12.01
C ARG A 30 -5.76 -26.57 -12.80
N SER A 31 -4.51 -26.17 -12.97
CA SER A 31 -3.54 -26.92 -13.78
C SER A 31 -3.28 -28.30 -13.18
N LYS A 32 -3.20 -29.30 -14.06
CA LYS A 32 -2.76 -30.66 -13.68
C LYS A 32 -1.25 -30.70 -13.43
N VAL A 33 -0.49 -29.76 -14.02
CA VAL A 33 0.96 -29.63 -13.82
C VAL A 33 1.21 -29.08 -12.43
N TRP A 34 1.81 -29.91 -11.57
CA TRP A 34 2.04 -29.59 -10.17
C TRP A 34 2.82 -28.28 -9.97
N ALA A 35 3.86 -28.05 -10.76
CA ALA A 35 4.69 -26.84 -10.66
C ALA A 35 3.90 -25.55 -10.97
N LEU A 36 3.09 -25.56 -12.04
CA LEU A 36 2.24 -24.42 -12.41
C LEU A 36 1.20 -24.13 -11.32
N ARG A 37 0.53 -25.19 -10.84
CA ARG A 37 -0.45 -25.07 -9.77
C ARG A 37 0.17 -24.54 -8.47
N GLY A 38 1.33 -25.05 -8.08
CA GLY A 38 2.05 -24.58 -6.89
C GLY A 38 2.46 -23.11 -6.99
N ASN A 39 2.88 -22.65 -8.17
CA ASN A 39 3.18 -21.23 -8.40
C ASN A 39 1.92 -20.36 -8.28
N ALA A 40 0.82 -20.81 -8.88
CA ALA A 40 -0.46 -20.12 -8.82
C ALA A 40 -1.03 -20.06 -7.40
N GLU A 41 -0.89 -21.12 -6.61
CA GLU A 41 -1.31 -21.16 -5.20
C GLU A 41 -0.53 -20.16 -4.34
N ARG A 42 0.79 -20.04 -4.54
CA ARG A 42 1.60 -19.00 -3.87
C ARG A 42 1.16 -17.60 -4.29
N ALA A 43 0.93 -17.40 -5.58
CA ALA A 43 0.43 -16.12 -6.10
C ALA A 43 -0.96 -15.77 -5.55
N ALA A 44 -1.85 -16.75 -5.39
CA ALA A 44 -3.18 -16.57 -4.83
C ALA A 44 -3.15 -16.05 -3.39
N ILE A 45 -2.17 -16.48 -2.60
CA ILE A 45 -1.98 -16.04 -1.22
C ILE A 45 -1.30 -14.67 -1.16
N ASN A 46 -0.26 -14.47 -1.96
CA ASN A 46 0.53 -13.25 -1.91
C ASN A 46 -0.23 -12.04 -2.47
N THR A 47 -1.07 -12.24 -3.48
CA THR A 47 -1.74 -11.12 -4.16
C THR A 47 -2.67 -10.34 -3.24
N PRO A 48 -3.59 -10.96 -2.47
CA PRO A 48 -4.41 -10.23 -1.52
C PRO A 48 -3.63 -9.60 -0.38
N LEU A 49 -2.43 -10.10 -0.05
CA LEU A 49 -1.62 -9.54 1.03
C LEU A 49 -0.78 -8.35 0.52
N GLN A 50 0.18 -8.61 -0.37
CA GLN A 50 1.10 -7.61 -0.90
C GLN A 50 0.39 -6.62 -1.82
N GLY A 51 -0.58 -7.09 -2.60
CA GLY A 51 -1.36 -6.24 -3.48
C GLY A 51 -2.20 -5.24 -2.70
N SER A 52 -2.81 -5.66 -1.58
CA SER A 52 -3.56 -4.75 -0.72
C SER A 52 -2.65 -3.75 0.00
N ALA A 53 -1.46 -4.16 0.46
CA ALA A 53 -0.48 -3.23 1.00
C ALA A 53 -0.08 -2.16 -0.04
N ALA A 54 0.18 -2.58 -1.29
CA ALA A 54 0.47 -1.66 -2.38
C ALA A 54 -0.71 -0.72 -2.69
N ASP A 55 -1.94 -1.23 -2.63
CA ASP A 55 -3.14 -0.40 -2.85
C ASP A 55 -3.28 0.66 -1.74
N ILE A 56 -3.06 0.29 -0.47
CA ILE A 56 -3.12 1.20 0.67
C ILE A 56 -2.10 2.34 0.53
N VAL A 57 -0.84 2.00 0.24
CA VAL A 57 0.23 3.01 0.04
C VAL A 57 -0.10 3.92 -1.15
N MET A 58 -0.59 3.36 -2.26
CA MET A 58 -0.99 4.17 -3.42
C MET A 58 -2.14 5.13 -3.09
N MET A 59 -3.11 4.72 -2.27
CA MET A 59 -4.18 5.62 -1.82
C MET A 59 -3.64 6.75 -0.94
N ALA A 60 -2.70 6.44 -0.02
CA ALA A 60 -2.00 7.47 0.75
C ALA A 60 -1.26 8.45 -0.16
N MET A 61 -0.52 7.94 -1.15
CA MET A 61 0.22 8.75 -2.10
C MET A 61 -0.70 9.70 -2.89
N VAL A 62 -1.83 9.20 -3.39
CA VAL A 62 -2.81 10.02 -4.12
C VAL A 62 -3.41 11.11 -3.25
N ARG A 63 -3.65 10.83 -1.96
CA ARG A 63 -4.14 11.84 -1.01
C ARG A 63 -3.10 12.91 -0.74
N ILE A 64 -1.86 12.51 -0.44
CA ILE A 64 -0.73 13.43 -0.21
C ILE A 64 -0.50 14.32 -1.44
N ALA A 65 -0.52 13.74 -2.64
CA ALA A 65 -0.28 14.48 -3.88
C ALA A 65 -1.38 15.51 -4.21
N HIS A 66 -2.61 15.30 -3.72
CA HIS A 66 -3.74 16.20 -3.94
C HIS A 66 -4.01 17.13 -2.74
N ASP A 67 -3.24 17.04 -1.67
CA ASP A 67 -3.41 17.91 -0.50
C ASP A 67 -2.97 19.34 -0.84
N SER A 68 -3.92 20.28 -0.77
CA SER A 68 -3.67 21.67 -1.13
C SER A 68 -2.76 22.37 -0.14
N GLU A 69 -2.85 22.02 1.15
CA GLU A 69 -2.08 22.67 2.20
C GLU A 69 -0.59 22.28 2.10
N LEU A 70 -0.28 20.99 1.88
CA LEU A 70 1.10 20.56 1.61
C LEU A 70 1.70 21.30 0.43
N ARG A 71 0.92 21.48 -0.66
CA ARG A 71 1.36 22.21 -1.83
C ARG A 71 1.60 23.70 -1.56
N GLU A 72 0.72 24.35 -0.80
CA GLU A 72 0.85 25.76 -0.40
C GLU A 72 2.06 25.98 0.53
N LEU A 73 2.34 25.01 1.41
CA LEU A 73 3.53 25.00 2.25
C LEU A 73 4.82 24.70 1.45
N GLY A 74 4.72 24.32 0.18
CA GLY A 74 5.85 24.04 -0.69
C GLY A 74 6.44 22.64 -0.54
N TRP A 75 5.68 21.69 0.02
CA TRP A 75 6.10 20.29 0.14
C TRP A 75 5.75 19.49 -1.11
N GLN A 76 6.68 18.64 -1.54
CA GLN A 76 6.52 17.80 -2.71
C GLN A 76 6.97 16.38 -2.41
N MET A 77 6.21 15.39 -2.87
CA MET A 77 6.62 14.00 -2.81
C MET A 77 7.70 13.74 -3.87
N VAL A 78 8.85 13.23 -3.43
CA VAL A 78 10.02 13.01 -4.29
C VAL A 78 10.29 11.54 -4.57
N LEU A 79 9.98 10.66 -3.63
CA LEU A 79 10.28 9.23 -3.73
C LEU A 79 9.27 8.39 -2.95
N GLN A 80 9.04 7.17 -3.44
CA GLN A 80 8.40 6.11 -2.66
C GLN A 80 9.28 4.85 -2.73
N VAL A 81 9.48 4.21 -1.58
CA VAL A 81 10.21 2.95 -1.44
C VAL A 81 9.37 2.00 -0.60
N HIS A 82 8.65 1.09 -1.26
CA HIS A 82 7.74 0.14 -0.61
C HIS A 82 6.63 0.80 0.24
N ASP A 83 6.81 0.87 1.54
CA ASP A 83 5.90 1.48 2.50
C ASP A 83 6.35 2.87 2.96
N GLU A 84 7.53 3.32 2.51
CA GLU A 84 8.11 4.63 2.82
C GLU A 84 7.79 5.66 1.72
N ILE A 85 7.37 6.86 2.13
CA ILE A 85 7.15 8.01 1.23
C ILE A 85 8.04 9.15 1.70
N VAL A 86 8.82 9.70 0.78
CA VAL A 86 9.74 10.83 1.04
C VAL A 86 9.16 12.10 0.44
N LEU A 87 9.10 13.15 1.25
CA LEU A 87 8.73 14.50 0.82
C LEU A 87 9.87 15.48 1.12
N GLU A 88 10.02 16.47 0.26
CA GLU A 88 10.94 17.59 0.45
C GLU A 88 10.16 18.91 0.49
N GLY A 89 10.58 19.83 1.36
CA GLY A 89 9.93 21.13 1.50
C GLY A 89 10.62 22.06 2.52
N PRO A 90 10.07 23.27 2.73
CA PRO A 90 10.67 24.28 3.60
C PRO A 90 10.69 23.86 5.08
N LYS A 91 11.87 23.88 5.71
CA LYS A 91 12.08 23.54 7.13
C LYS A 91 11.16 24.28 8.10
N ALA A 92 10.81 25.54 7.79
CA ALA A 92 9.92 26.36 8.61
C ALA A 92 8.49 25.78 8.76
N SER A 93 8.08 24.89 7.84
CA SER A 93 6.74 24.31 7.79
C SER A 93 6.72 22.80 8.04
N SER A 94 7.85 22.22 8.48
CA SER A 94 8.03 20.77 8.60
C SER A 94 7.12 20.13 9.64
N GLU A 95 6.91 20.77 10.78
CA GLU A 95 6.00 20.26 11.82
C GLU A 95 4.56 20.19 11.31
N ARG A 96 4.11 21.21 10.56
CA ARG A 96 2.77 21.24 9.99
C ARG A 96 2.61 20.18 8.90
N ALA A 97 3.56 20.09 7.98
CA ALA A 97 3.56 19.07 6.94
C ALA A 97 3.59 17.66 7.55
N ALA A 98 4.36 17.44 8.61
CA ALA A 98 4.43 16.16 9.31
C ALA A 98 3.09 15.73 9.90
N VAL A 99 2.32 16.65 10.49
CA VAL A 99 0.97 16.35 11.00
C VAL A 99 0.04 15.93 9.87
N ILE A 100 0.06 16.66 8.74
CA ILE A 100 -0.79 16.37 7.58
C ILE A 100 -0.43 15.02 6.97
N VAL A 101 0.85 14.79 6.67
CA VAL A 101 1.33 13.54 6.06
C VAL A 101 1.00 12.33 6.94
N ARG A 102 1.19 12.44 8.26
CA ARG A 102 0.82 11.37 9.20
C ARG A 102 -0.66 11.04 9.09
N ASP A 103 -1.54 12.02 9.19
CA ASP A 103 -2.98 11.80 9.11
C ASP A 103 -3.40 11.14 7.77
N LEU A 104 -2.85 11.62 6.65
CA LEU A 104 -3.15 11.06 5.33
C LEU A 104 -2.65 9.61 5.16
N MET A 105 -1.55 9.24 5.82
CA MET A 105 -0.99 7.89 5.80
C MET A 105 -1.65 6.94 6.81
N GLU A 106 -2.11 7.44 7.95
CA GLU A 106 -2.87 6.66 8.94
C GLU A 106 -4.31 6.41 8.44
N HIS A 107 -4.87 7.35 7.65
CA HIS A 107 -6.24 7.30 7.12
C HIS A 107 -6.31 7.34 5.57
N PRO A 108 -5.66 6.41 4.85
CA PRO A 108 -5.57 6.46 3.39
C PRO A 108 -6.87 6.04 2.68
N MET A 109 -7.78 5.37 3.39
CA MET A 109 -9.03 4.83 2.85
C MET A 109 -10.25 5.55 3.41
N ASN A 110 -11.34 5.56 2.63
CA ASN A 110 -12.62 6.12 3.08
C ASN A 110 -13.33 5.24 4.13
N GLN A 111 -12.96 3.96 4.22
CA GLN A 111 -13.48 3.03 5.21
C GLN A 111 -12.34 2.61 6.14
N PRO A 112 -12.59 2.55 7.46
CA PRO A 112 -11.57 2.13 8.41
C PRO A 112 -11.26 0.64 8.26
N LEU A 113 -10.00 0.29 8.52
CA LEU A 113 -9.58 -1.10 8.68
C LEU A 113 -10.00 -1.63 10.06
N LEU A 114 -9.92 -2.95 10.22
CA LEU A 114 -10.11 -3.59 11.52
C LEU A 114 -8.95 -3.32 12.50
N VAL A 115 -7.86 -2.75 11.99
CA VAL A 115 -6.63 -2.42 12.74
C VAL A 115 -6.16 -1.03 12.29
N ASP A 116 -5.57 -0.29 13.21
CA ASP A 116 -4.99 1.01 12.90
C ASP A 116 -3.71 0.85 12.05
N LEU A 117 -3.44 1.84 11.21
CA LEU A 117 -2.18 1.95 10.46
C LEU A 117 -1.31 2.96 11.20
N ASN A 118 -0.28 2.49 11.90
CA ASN A 118 0.67 3.37 12.56
C ASN A 118 1.73 3.87 11.57
N VAL A 119 2.06 5.16 11.65
CA VAL A 119 3.06 5.78 10.75
C VAL A 119 4.22 6.35 11.57
N ASP A 120 5.41 5.80 11.33
CA ASP A 120 6.66 6.35 11.82
C ASP A 120 7.08 7.52 10.93
N LEU A 121 7.28 8.69 11.54
CA LEU A 121 7.63 9.91 10.82
C LEU A 121 8.92 10.50 11.36
N LYS A 122 9.84 10.81 10.45
CA LYS A 122 11.10 11.50 10.73
C LYS A 122 11.25 12.69 9.79
N VAL A 123 11.78 13.79 10.33
CA VAL A 123 12.15 14.99 9.57
C VAL A 123 13.64 15.20 9.76
N ALA A 124 14.39 15.26 8.67
CA ALA A 124 15.83 15.50 8.72
C ALA A 124 16.29 16.29 7.49
N ASP A 125 17.52 16.81 7.56
CA ASP A 125 18.12 17.58 6.46
C ASP A 125 18.62 16.65 5.32
N THR A 126 18.80 15.35 5.57
CA THR A 126 19.10 14.34 4.54
C THR A 126 18.24 13.09 4.71
N TRP A 127 18.03 12.35 3.61
CA TRP A 127 17.29 11.08 3.67
C TRP A 127 17.99 10.01 4.53
N MET A 128 19.33 10.01 4.56
CA MET A 128 20.09 9.08 5.38
C MET A 128 19.84 9.30 6.87
N ASP A 129 19.71 10.56 7.30
CA ASP A 129 19.41 10.92 8.68
C ASP A 129 17.95 10.66 9.07
N ALA A 130 17.07 10.61 8.06
CA ALA A 130 15.66 10.27 8.23
C ALA A 130 15.37 8.76 8.22
N LYS A 131 16.36 7.90 7.95
CA LYS A 131 16.18 6.44 8.00
C LYS A 131 16.19 5.88 9.42
#